data_AF-A0A358IHV7-F1
#
_entry.id   AF-A0A358IHV7-F1
#
_cell.length_a   1.000
_cell.length_b   1.000
_cell.length_c   1.000
_cell.angle_alpha   90.00
_cell.angle_beta   90.00
_cell.angle_gamma   90.00
#
_symmetry.space_group_name_H-M   'P 1'
#
loop_
_entity.id
_entity.type
_entity.pdbx_description
1 polymer ?
#
loop_
_entity_poly.entity_id
_entity_poly.type
_entity_poly.pdbx_seq_one_letter_code
_entity_poly.pdbx_strand_id
1 'polypeptide(L)'
;DHNWVRTYAFEDDHQPLLPAGTVLHITGYMNNTEENFNIPDTRNWQGSGNRSVANMFIDLGMRLSMTQEQFEEEMALRRERLDLGPNDHVIGCPLCLVIPEGG
;
A
#
# COMPACT_ATOMS: atom_id res chain seq x y z
N ASP A 1 1.42 -25.69 -0.55
CA ASP A 1 1.01 -24.85 0.58
C ASP A 1 0.59 -23.49 0.01
N HIS A 2 -0.65 -23.06 0.26
CA HIS A 2 -1.21 -21.79 -0.26
C HIS A 2 -1.12 -20.65 0.76
N ASN A 3 -0.34 -20.80 1.84
CA ASN A 3 -0.16 -19.79 2.89
C ASN A 3 0.64 -18.54 2.50
N TRP A 4 0.99 -18.37 1.21
CA TRP A 4 1.80 -17.25 0.73
C TRP A 4 0.98 -16.01 0.37
N VAL A 5 -0.31 -16.17 0.06
CA VAL A 5 -1.23 -15.03 -0.05
C VAL A 5 -1.84 -14.77 1.33
N ARG A 6 -1.46 -13.64 1.93
CA ARG A 6 -1.97 -13.20 3.23
C ARG A 6 -2.41 -11.75 3.16
N THR A 7 -3.49 -11.44 3.86
CA THR A 7 -3.89 -10.06 4.13
C THR A 7 -3.11 -9.56 5.34
N TYR A 8 -2.36 -8.48 5.16
CA TYR A 8 -1.72 -7.75 6.25
C TYR A 8 -2.52 -6.47 6.47
N ALA A 9 -3.06 -6.32 7.67
CA ALA A 9 -3.71 -5.07 8.08
C ALA A 9 -2.64 -4.09 8.56
N PHE A 10 -2.86 -2.80 8.30
CA PHE A 10 -2.10 -1.77 8.99
C PHE A 10 -2.49 -1.77 10.47
N GLU A 11 -1.55 -1.40 11.33
CA GLU A 11 -1.86 -1.03 12.70
C GLU A 11 -2.72 0.24 12.72
N ASP A 12 -3.41 0.46 13.84
CA ASP A 12 -4.23 1.64 14.03
C ASP A 12 -3.40 2.92 13.81
N ASP A 13 -3.99 3.90 13.14
CA ASP A 13 -3.37 5.20 12.80
C ASP A 13 -2.18 5.14 11.81
N HIS A 14 -1.80 3.96 11.34
CA HIS A 14 -0.72 3.76 10.36
C HIS A 14 -1.19 3.48 8.93
N GLN A 15 -2.50 3.34 8.72
CA GLN A 15 -3.09 3.19 7.38
C GLN A 15 -2.83 4.44 6.51
N PRO A 16 -2.46 4.33 5.23
CA PRO A 16 -2.20 5.51 4.39
C PRO A 16 -3.41 6.44 4.25
N LEU A 17 -3.26 7.72 4.63
CA LEU A 17 -4.19 8.79 4.25
C LEU A 17 -3.78 9.34 2.89
N LEU A 18 -4.58 9.09 1.88
CA LEU A 18 -4.29 9.43 0.49
C LEU A 18 -5.13 10.65 0.06
N PRO A 19 -4.53 11.84 -0.12
CA PRO A 19 -5.28 13.03 -0.55
C PRO A 19 -5.78 12.88 -2.00
N ALA A 20 -6.73 13.75 -2.37
CA ALA A 20 -7.23 13.82 -3.74
C ALA A 20 -6.08 14.01 -4.75
N GLY A 21 -6.14 13.27 -5.86
CA GLY A 21 -5.09 13.28 -6.89
C GLY A 21 -3.90 12.35 -6.64
N THR A 22 -3.90 11.56 -5.56
CA THR A 22 -2.88 10.54 -5.31
C THR A 22 -2.81 9.51 -6.43
N VAL A 23 -1.59 9.21 -6.91
CA VAL A 23 -1.32 8.09 -7.83
C VAL A 23 -0.71 6.94 -7.06
N LEU A 24 -1.39 5.80 -7.03
CA LEU A 24 -0.85 4.57 -6.47
C LEU A 24 -0.03 3.84 -7.55
N HIS A 25 1.29 3.77 -7.36
CA HIS A 25 2.20 3.01 -8.22
C HIS A 25 2.68 1.77 -7.47
N ILE A 26 2.30 0.59 -7.96
CA ILE A 26 2.68 -0.69 -7.36
C ILE A 26 3.56 -1.45 -8.35
N THR A 27 4.72 -1.91 -7.88
CA THR A 27 5.68 -2.66 -8.69
C THR A 27 5.82 -4.07 -8.13
N GLY A 28 5.64 -5.06 -9.00
CA GLY A 28 5.89 -6.46 -8.71
C GLY A 28 7.13 -6.96 -9.44
N TYR A 29 7.89 -7.84 -8.80
CA TYR A 29 9.04 -8.50 -9.39
C TYR A 29 8.80 -10.01 -9.42
N MET A 30 9.11 -10.64 -10.55
CA MET A 30 8.98 -12.08 -10.74
C MET A 30 10.35 -12.66 -11.07
N ASN A 31 10.79 -13.66 -10.30
CA ASN A 31 12.00 -14.40 -10.61
C ASN A 31 11.69 -15.53 -11.60
N ASN A 32 12.07 -15.34 -12.87
CA ASN A 32 11.89 -16.31 -13.94
C ASN A 32 13.20 -17.04 -14.32
N THR A 33 14.23 -16.97 -13.48
CA THR A 33 15.52 -17.66 -13.70
C THR A 33 15.42 -19.16 -13.39
N GLU A 34 16.37 -19.94 -13.92
CA GLU A 34 16.47 -21.40 -13.70
C GLU A 34 16.63 -21.80 -12.22
N GLU A 35 17.03 -20.86 -11.37
CA GLU A 35 17.20 -21.07 -9.93
C GLU A 35 15.85 -21.14 -9.17
N ASN A 36 14.77 -20.62 -9.75
CA ASN A 36 13.45 -20.68 -9.12
C ASN A 36 12.76 -22.02 -9.40
N PHE A 37 12.85 -22.94 -8.44
CA PHE A 37 12.24 -24.28 -8.53
C PHE A 37 10.71 -24.27 -8.74
N ASN A 38 10.03 -23.13 -8.50
CA ASN A 38 8.59 -23.01 -8.72
C ASN A 38 8.22 -22.77 -10.20
N ILE A 39 9.20 -22.50 -11.07
CA ILE A 39 8.98 -22.29 -12.50
C ILE A 39 9.23 -23.61 -13.24
N PRO A 40 8.20 -24.23 -13.86
CA PRO A 40 8.36 -25.55 -14.49
C PRO A 40 9.30 -25.59 -15.69
N ASP A 41 9.32 -24.51 -16.49
CA ASP A 41 10.19 -24.37 -17.65
C ASP A 41 10.44 -22.88 -17.92
N THR A 42 11.64 -22.41 -17.60
CA THR A 42 12.07 -21.01 -17.69
C THR A 42 12.30 -20.53 -19.12
N ARG A 43 12.31 -21.44 -20.10
CA ARG A 43 12.43 -21.08 -21.53
C ARG A 43 11.11 -20.59 -22.12
N ASN A 44 10.00 -20.89 -21.45
CA ASN A 44 8.68 -20.44 -21.87
C ASN A 44 8.43 -18.96 -21.49
N TRP A 45 7.47 -18.34 -22.17
CA TRP A 45 7.03 -16.99 -21.82
C TRP A 45 6.35 -16.98 -20.44
N GLN A 46 6.96 -16.26 -19.50
CA GLN A 46 6.50 -16.14 -18.11
C GLN A 46 5.78 -14.81 -17.83
N GLY A 47 5.09 -14.23 -18.82
CA GLY A 47 4.34 -12.98 -18.62
C GLY A 47 2.99 -13.16 -17.93
N SER A 48 2.21 -12.08 -17.92
CA SER A 48 0.88 -12.05 -17.31
C SER A 48 -0.11 -12.98 -18.02
N GLY A 49 -0.93 -13.70 -17.27
CA GLY A 49 -2.03 -14.50 -17.81
C GLY A 49 -2.81 -15.27 -16.75
N ASN A 50 -3.92 -15.90 -17.16
CA ASN A 50 -4.84 -16.61 -16.27
C ASN A 50 -4.61 -18.14 -16.24
N ARG A 51 -3.51 -18.63 -16.82
CA ARG A 51 -3.16 -20.06 -16.83
C ARG A 51 -2.33 -20.37 -15.60
N SER A 52 -2.36 -21.63 -15.14
CA SER A 52 -1.56 -22.09 -14.00
C SER A 52 -0.05 -21.92 -14.18
N VAL A 53 0.43 -21.78 -15.41
CA VAL A 53 1.85 -21.58 -15.75
C VAL A 53 2.23 -20.12 -16.01
N ALA A 54 1.26 -19.20 -15.94
CA ALA A 54 1.47 -17.76 -16.14
C ALA A 54 1.59 -17.02 -14.81
N ASN A 55 2.16 -15.82 -14.83
CA ASN A 55 2.30 -14.98 -13.64
C ASN A 55 1.10 -14.03 -13.47
N MET A 56 0.82 -13.64 -12.22
CA MET A 56 -0.20 -12.66 -11.88
C MET A 56 0.38 -11.63 -10.90
N PHE A 57 0.00 -10.37 -11.06
CA PHE A 57 0.32 -9.30 -10.12
C PHE A 57 -0.95 -8.54 -9.79
N ILE A 58 -1.35 -8.59 -8.53
CA ILE A 58 -2.64 -8.07 -8.09
C ILE A 58 -2.46 -7.44 -6.71
N ASP A 59 -3.04 -6.25 -6.54
CA ASP A 59 -3.30 -5.65 -5.24
C ASP A 59 -4.78 -5.85 -4.88
N LEU A 60 -5.02 -6.50 -3.74
CA LEU A 60 -6.35 -6.78 -3.18
C LEU A 60 -6.59 -5.98 -1.88
N GLY A 61 -5.97 -4.80 -1.76
CA GLY A 61 -6.14 -3.92 -0.61
C GLY A 61 -7.56 -3.37 -0.43
N MET A 62 -7.95 -3.16 0.83
CA MET A 62 -9.19 -2.44 1.17
C MET A 62 -8.95 -0.93 1.13
N ARG A 63 -9.90 -0.18 0.58
CA ARG A 63 -9.86 1.28 0.53
C ARG A 63 -11.21 1.84 0.95
N LEU A 64 -11.19 2.91 1.74
CA LEU A 64 -12.37 3.66 2.15
C LEU A 64 -12.23 5.08 1.62
N SER A 65 -13.31 5.62 1.06
CA SER A 65 -13.37 7.00 0.61
C SER A 65 -13.74 7.92 1.77
N MET A 66 -13.18 9.12 1.79
CA MET A 66 -13.43 10.14 2.80
C MET A 66 -13.76 11.48 2.11
N THR A 67 -14.51 12.34 2.78
CA THR A 67 -14.62 13.76 2.38
C THR A 67 -13.35 14.52 2.76
N GLN A 68 -13.21 15.75 2.27
CA GLN A 68 -12.07 16.61 2.63
C GLN A 68 -12.06 16.91 4.13
N GLU A 69 -13.22 17.19 4.72
CA GLU A 69 -13.36 17.47 6.14
C GLU A 69 -12.96 16.26 6.98
N GLN A 70 -13.42 15.05 6.60
CA GLN A 70 -13.04 13.81 7.28
C GLN A 70 -11.54 13.53 7.17
N PHE A 71 -10.93 13.84 6.03
CA PHE A 71 -9.49 13.68 5.84
C PHE A 71 -8.69 14.60 6.78
N GLU A 72 -9.09 15.87 6.89
CA GLU A 72 -8.46 16.84 7.79
C GLU A 72 -8.67 16.49 9.27
N GLU A 73 -9.86 16.03 9.63
CA GLU A 73 -10.19 15.53 10.96
C GLU A 73 -9.30 14.33 11.34
N GLU A 74 -9.18 13.33 10.47
CA GLU A 74 -8.31 12.18 10.74
C GLU A 74 -6.82 12.58 10.85
N MET A 75 -6.35 13.55 10.07
CA MET A 75 -4.98 14.07 10.24
C MET A 75 -4.80 14.72 11.62
N ALA A 76 -5.79 15.49 12.10
CA ALA A 76 -5.75 16.08 13.43
C ALA A 76 -5.75 15.02 14.53
N LEU A 77 -6.63 14.03 14.45
CA LEU A 77 -6.70 12.93 15.38
C LEU A 77 -5.39 12.13 15.43
N ARG A 78 -4.75 11.89 14.29
CA ARG A 78 -3.46 11.20 14.25
C ARG A 78 -2.32 11.98 14.87
N ARG A 79 -2.29 13.30 14.71
CA ARG A 79 -1.30 14.14 15.40
C ARG A 79 -1.39 13.96 16.91
N GLU A 80 -2.61 13.92 17.44
CA GLU A 80 -2.85 13.73 18.88
C GLU A 80 -2.54 12.30 19.34
N ARG A 81 -3.07 11.28 18.64
CA ARG A 81 -2.89 9.87 19.04
C ARG A 81 -1.45 9.40 18.97
N LEU A 82 -0.68 9.92 18.00
CA LEU A 82 0.73 9.58 17.82
C LEU A 82 1.68 10.57 18.50
N ASP A 83 1.16 11.56 19.22
CA ASP A 83 1.93 12.62 19.91
C ASP A 83 2.99 13.28 18.99
N LEU A 84 2.57 13.65 17.78
CA LEU A 84 3.48 14.12 16.74
C LEU A 84 3.99 15.53 17.04
N GLY A 85 5.31 15.64 17.21
CA GLY A 85 6.02 16.90 17.25
C GLY A 85 6.35 17.45 15.86
N PRO A 86 6.90 18.68 15.79
CA PRO A 86 7.19 19.38 14.53
C PRO A 86 8.19 18.70 13.60
N ASN A 87 8.98 17.75 14.11
CA ASN A 87 10.05 17.06 13.37
C ASN A 87 9.75 15.57 13.12
N ASP A 88 8.56 15.10 13.50
CA ASP A 88 8.21 13.70 13.31
C ASP A 88 7.81 13.40 11.86
N HIS A 89 7.75 12.12 11.51
CA HIS A 89 7.32 11.72 10.18
C HIS A 89 6.53 10.41 10.26
N VAL A 90 5.30 10.44 9.76
CA VAL A 90 4.45 9.25 9.69
C VAL A 90 4.33 8.82 8.24
N ILE A 91 4.87 7.64 7.91
CA ILE A 91 4.84 7.09 6.54
C ILE A 91 3.41 6.98 6.01
N GLY A 92 2.46 6.58 6.87
CA GLY A 92 1.03 6.49 6.55
C GLY A 92 0.30 7.83 6.52
N CYS A 93 0.94 8.94 6.87
CA CYS A 93 0.33 10.27 6.82
C CYS A 93 1.39 11.36 6.61
N PRO A 94 1.97 11.48 5.40
CA PRO A 94 3.00 12.48 5.12
C PRO A 94 2.52 13.93 5.30
N LEU A 95 1.20 14.16 5.21
CA LEU A 95 0.58 15.47 5.37
C LEU A 95 0.15 15.78 6.81
N CYS A 96 0.29 14.86 7.77
CA CYS A 96 -0.17 15.08 9.14
C CYS A 96 0.48 16.30 9.80
N LEU A 97 1.71 16.67 9.40
CA LEU A 97 2.38 17.86 9.94
C LEU A 97 2.08 19.16 9.18
N VAL A 98 1.33 19.10 8.09
CA VAL A 98 0.87 20.30 7.38
C VAL A 98 -0.34 20.84 8.15
N ILE A 99 -0.22 22.06 8.67
CA ILE A 99 -1.34 22.75 9.32
C ILE A 99 -2.08 23.54 8.22
N PRO A 100 -3.35 23.20 7.92
CA PRO A 100 -4.14 23.95 6.93
C PRO A 100 -4.41 25.38 7.42
N GLU A 101 -4.45 26.34 6.51
CA GLU A 101 -4.67 27.75 6.86
C GLU A 101 -6.05 27.94 7.54
N GLY A 102 -6.04 28.33 8.81
CA GLY A 102 -7.25 28.56 9.62
C GLY A 102 -7.43 27.65 10.83
N GLY A 103 -6.51 26.71 11.07
CA GLY A 103 -6.41 25.89 12.30
C GLY A 103 -5.52 26.50 13.37
#